data_AF-A0A4V0KJP5-F1
#
_entry.id   AF-A0A4V0KJP5-F1
#
_cell.length_a   1.000
_cell.length_b   1.000
_cell.length_c   1.000
_cell.angle_alpha   90.00
_cell.angle_beta   90.00
_cell.angle_gamma   90.00
#
_symmetry.space_group_name_H-M   'P 1'
#
loop_
_entity.id
_entity.type
_entity.pdbx_description
1 polymer ?
#
loop_
_entity_poly.entity_id
_entity_poly.type
_entity_poly.pdbx_seq_one_letter_code
_entity_poly.pdbx_strand_id
1 'polypeptide(L)'
;MNVISKDHINISLMKRNCINDDRMDAVINNNDKNEINNNDIYPNLCFTNEITNEQILYNGKQDNINTADPDYSINNINIVDPDYSINNTNIADPDYSINNINTADPDYNINNMNIVDTDYSINNTNIADPDYSINNINTADPDYNINNMNIVDTDYNINNINIVDTDYNINNINIVDPDYNINNTNIVDPDYNINNTNIADTDYDINNTNIADTDYDINNINSDINNIPDCTGRDEENNSYTKKNTICNELNLEKSEELSDDINIVYSYVVNDSKRQMNSNNELISINITIDEDKKYVLRKKINKLPFFRYGHFLCLTKNGCILAIGGTDGKKKYALIEKYCQEKKKWKQINLMHFSRSNFCGICTGDNNLFVLGGEGNQHILKSVEYYDSKINSWRSLPPLNCVRHSASAIIFHNTIFIIGGKDGIGNYGKVHKSVEMLNLNEKNMKWKMCKSLKQARLALVAIVFDNKIYAIGGSTGVKDLKSVEIYDFKRNEWIEGPSLNFARSNFVAFPWKNHLVVYGGINNTNGESLNCAEILKEKTNRWMVLNEILEN
;
A
#
# COMPACT_ATOMS: atom_id res chain seq x y z
N MET A 1 52.75 47.74 -8.90
CA MET A 1 51.61 48.60 -9.26
C MET A 1 50.36 47.98 -8.64
N ASN A 2 49.68 48.74 -7.77
CA ASN A 2 48.26 48.75 -7.36
C ASN A 2 47.48 47.40 -7.32
N VAL A 3 47.03 46.86 -6.18
CA VAL A 3 45.98 47.28 -5.21
C VAL A 3 44.55 46.93 -5.69
N ILE A 4 43.73 46.35 -4.76
CA ILE A 4 42.24 46.18 -4.67
C ILE A 4 41.68 44.85 -5.26
N SER A 5 40.79 44.04 -4.63
CA SER A 5 40.03 44.02 -3.35
C SER A 5 39.61 42.58 -2.95
N LYS A 6 39.18 42.45 -1.68
CA LYS A 6 38.24 41.43 -1.12
C LYS A 6 36.89 41.40 -1.90
N ASP A 7 36.01 40.39 -1.87
CA ASP A 7 35.41 39.60 -0.76
C ASP A 7 34.73 38.30 -1.26
N HIS A 8 34.35 37.45 -0.28
CA HIS A 8 33.35 36.35 -0.27
C HIS A 8 33.82 34.88 -0.24
N ILE A 9 34.00 34.40 1.01
CA ILE A 9 33.43 33.19 1.65
C ILE A 9 33.01 32.04 0.72
N ASN A 10 33.68 30.88 0.89
CA ASN A 10 33.13 29.56 0.61
C ASN A 10 33.51 28.61 1.76
N ILE A 11 32.51 28.19 2.53
CA ILE A 11 32.64 27.17 3.58
C ILE A 11 32.67 25.80 2.88
N SER A 12 33.79 25.09 3.01
CA SER A 12 33.88 23.68 2.59
C SER A 12 33.44 22.78 3.74
N LEU A 13 32.32 22.07 3.57
CA LEU A 13 31.94 20.96 4.45
C LEU A 13 32.82 19.75 4.11
N MET A 14 33.81 19.48 4.98
CA MET A 14 34.55 18.22 4.99
C MET A 14 33.72 17.15 5.71
N LYS A 15 33.49 16.04 5.01
CA LYS A 15 33.10 14.74 5.57
C LYS A 15 34.06 14.31 6.68
N ARG A 16 33.53 13.79 7.79
CA ARG A 16 34.14 12.68 8.54
C ARG A 16 33.07 11.73 9.05
N ASN A 17 33.30 10.46 8.72
CA ASN A 17 32.62 9.28 9.24
C ASN A 17 32.89 9.17 10.74
N CYS A 18 31.85 8.87 11.54
CA CYS A 18 32.01 8.24 12.83
C CYS A 18 31.36 6.85 12.80
N ILE A 19 32.21 5.88 13.10
CA ILE A 19 31.95 4.47 13.39
C ILE A 19 31.42 4.42 14.82
N ASN A 20 30.26 3.78 15.05
CA ASN A 20 29.83 3.37 16.38
C ASN A 20 29.25 1.95 16.26
N ASP A 21 29.95 0.98 16.82
CA ASP A 21 29.34 -0.18 17.50
C ASP A 21 30.44 -0.92 18.29
N ASP A 22 30.84 -0.37 19.43
CA ASP A 22 31.54 -1.14 20.47
C ASP A 22 30.51 -1.61 21.49
N ARG A 23 30.18 -2.90 21.37
CA ARG A 23 29.45 -3.67 22.38
C ARG A 23 30.30 -3.77 23.64
N MET A 24 29.80 -3.25 24.77
CA MET A 24 30.29 -3.67 26.07
C MET A 24 29.67 -5.03 26.43
N ASP A 25 30.47 -6.08 26.29
CA ASP A 25 30.25 -7.36 26.96
C ASP A 25 30.53 -7.18 28.46
N ALA A 26 29.47 -7.16 29.27
CA ALA A 26 29.59 -7.27 30.73
C ALA A 26 29.79 -8.74 31.11
N VAL A 27 31.01 -9.05 31.57
CA VAL A 27 31.37 -10.33 32.19
C VAL A 27 30.66 -10.46 33.54
N ILE A 28 29.69 -11.37 33.64
CA ILE A 28 29.08 -11.78 34.91
C ILE A 28 30.01 -12.80 35.58
N ASN A 29 30.66 -12.40 36.66
CA ASN A 29 31.29 -13.32 37.60
C ASN A 29 30.22 -13.80 38.60
N ASN A 30 29.89 -15.09 38.51
CA ASN A 30 29.14 -15.82 39.53
C ASN A 30 30.01 -16.02 40.77
N ASN A 31 29.57 -15.49 41.92
CA ASN A 31 29.70 -16.09 43.26
C ASN A 31 29.00 -15.18 44.27
N ASP A 32 27.75 -15.47 44.62
CA ASP A 32 27.42 -15.95 45.97
C ASP A 32 25.91 -16.14 46.13
N LYS A 33 25.58 -17.26 46.78
CA LYS A 33 24.24 -17.71 47.14
C LYS A 33 23.68 -16.86 48.27
N ASN A 34 22.39 -16.55 48.24
CA ASN A 34 21.47 -16.85 49.33
C ASN A 34 20.00 -16.77 48.89
N GLU A 35 19.26 -17.81 49.24
CA GLU A 35 17.82 -18.00 49.08
C GLU A 35 17.03 -17.09 50.04
N ILE A 36 15.78 -16.73 49.69
CA ILE A 36 14.53 -17.12 50.40
C ILE A 36 13.30 -16.22 50.03
N ASN A 37 12.26 -16.93 49.59
CA ASN A 37 10.79 -16.77 49.70
C ASN A 37 9.92 -15.72 48.95
N ASN A 38 8.93 -16.32 48.27
CA ASN A 38 7.64 -15.80 47.84
C ASN A 38 6.73 -15.39 49.01
N ASN A 39 5.99 -14.29 48.84
CA ASN A 39 4.51 -14.26 48.94
C ASN A 39 3.97 -12.84 48.67
N ASP A 40 3.06 -12.77 47.69
CA ASP A 40 1.80 -12.02 47.71
C ASP A 40 1.73 -10.47 47.82
N ILE A 41 0.98 -9.94 46.84
CA ILE A 41 0.02 -8.82 46.89
C ILE A 41 0.54 -7.40 46.57
N TYR A 42 -0.08 -6.81 45.54
CA TYR A 42 -0.04 -5.40 45.12
C TYR A 42 0.08 -4.39 46.28
N PRO A 43 0.89 -3.33 46.10
CA PRO A 43 0.42 -1.99 46.44
C PRO A 43 0.75 -0.97 45.32
N ASN A 44 -0.24 -0.23 44.85
CA ASN A 44 -0.54 1.14 45.30
C ASN A 44 0.62 2.12 45.09
N LEU A 45 0.35 3.09 44.20
CA LEU A 45 0.99 4.39 44.19
C LEU A 45 1.01 4.97 45.61
N CYS A 46 2.18 4.92 46.24
CA CYS A 46 2.53 5.80 47.33
C CYS A 46 3.84 6.47 46.95
N PHE A 47 3.75 7.74 46.57
CA PHE A 47 4.88 8.65 46.64
C PHE A 47 5.32 8.73 48.10
N THR A 48 6.46 8.13 48.42
CA THR A 48 7.19 8.41 49.65
C THR A 48 8.60 8.83 49.29
N ASN A 49 8.88 10.10 49.58
CA ASN A 49 10.19 10.73 49.54
C ASN A 49 11.21 9.94 50.37
N GLU A 50 12.21 9.35 49.73
CA GLU A 50 13.52 9.13 50.33
C GLU A 50 14.60 9.56 49.35
N ILE A 51 14.93 10.87 49.43
CA ILE A 51 16.16 11.42 48.88
C ILE A 51 17.28 10.93 49.81
N THR A 52 18.08 9.97 49.36
CA THR A 52 19.38 9.68 49.98
C THR A 52 20.47 10.37 49.18
N ASN A 53 21.26 11.16 49.92
CA ASN A 53 22.25 12.10 49.43
C ASN A 53 23.38 11.43 48.64
N GLU A 54 23.42 11.66 47.33
CA GLU A 54 24.68 11.81 46.59
C GLU A 54 24.65 13.16 45.85
N GLN A 55 25.24 14.16 46.51
CA GLN A 55 25.79 15.41 45.97
C GLN A 55 25.12 16.01 44.71
N ILE A 56 23.91 16.54 44.89
CA ILE A 56 23.44 17.66 44.05
C ILE A 56 24.19 18.91 44.52
N LEU A 57 25.18 19.33 43.74
CA LEU A 57 25.85 20.62 43.88
C LEU A 57 24.85 21.72 43.50
N TYR A 58 24.04 22.15 44.47
CA TYR A 58 23.29 23.39 44.42
C TYR A 58 24.29 24.56 44.47
N ASN A 59 24.68 25.07 43.29
CA ASN A 59 25.11 26.45 43.19
C ASN A 59 23.87 27.29 42.91
N GLY A 60 23.42 27.99 43.94
CA GLY A 60 22.43 29.05 43.79
C GLY A 60 22.92 30.10 42.79
N LYS A 61 22.28 30.13 41.63
CA LYS A 61 21.99 31.36 40.91
C LYS A 61 20.51 31.31 40.52
N GLN A 62 19.74 32.08 41.28
CA GLN A 62 18.52 32.68 40.77
C GLN A 62 18.92 33.51 39.53
N ASP A 63 18.10 33.43 38.49
CA ASP A 63 18.20 34.11 37.19
C ASP A 63 19.18 33.48 36.18
N ASN A 64 18.67 32.61 35.30
CA ASN A 64 19.21 32.46 33.95
C ASN A 64 18.08 32.49 32.94
N ILE A 65 18.07 33.55 32.15
CA ILE A 65 16.96 34.05 31.33
C ILE A 65 16.90 33.40 29.95
N ASN A 66 17.91 32.64 29.53
CA ASN A 66 17.91 31.83 28.31
C ASN A 66 19.00 30.77 28.47
N THR A 67 18.65 29.48 28.38
CA THR A 67 19.62 28.37 28.31
C THR A 67 19.36 27.61 27.01
N ALA A 68 20.41 27.37 26.24
CA ALA A 68 20.37 26.57 25.02
C ALA A 68 21.05 25.22 25.30
N ASP A 69 20.46 24.14 24.81
CA ASP A 69 20.98 22.77 24.88
C ASP A 69 21.22 22.23 26.32
N PRO A 70 20.22 22.25 27.23
CA PRO A 70 20.32 21.53 28.50
C PRO A 70 19.58 20.18 28.48
N ASP A 71 20.24 19.09 28.88
CA ASP A 71 19.60 17.77 29.05
C ASP A 71 18.28 17.84 29.88
N TYR A 72 18.22 18.71 30.89
CA TYR A 72 17.03 18.89 31.74
C TYR A 72 16.71 20.36 31.99
N SER A 73 15.42 20.69 31.93
CA SER A 73 14.92 22.03 32.19
C SER A 73 13.64 22.06 33.02
N ILE A 74 13.67 22.79 34.14
CA ILE A 74 12.54 22.84 35.09
C ILE A 74 12.30 24.28 35.58
N ASN A 75 11.04 24.73 35.55
CA ASN A 75 10.58 26.04 36.06
C ASN A 75 11.31 27.27 35.48
N ASN A 76 11.68 27.21 34.20
CA ASN A 76 12.38 28.27 33.48
C ASN A 76 11.44 29.05 32.54
N ILE A 77 11.87 30.24 32.13
CA ILE A 77 11.05 31.13 31.29
C ILE A 77 11.27 30.85 29.80
N ASN A 78 12.52 30.84 29.31
CA ASN A 78 12.83 30.64 27.90
C ASN A 78 13.95 29.61 27.74
N ILE A 79 13.68 28.53 27.01
CA ILE A 79 14.62 27.44 26.75
C ILE A 79 14.55 26.99 25.30
N VAL A 80 15.70 26.59 24.77
CA VAL A 80 15.86 26.06 23.42
C VAL A 80 16.61 24.74 23.52
N ASP A 81 16.12 23.73 22.81
CA ASP A 81 16.77 22.42 22.62
C ASP A 81 17.01 21.62 23.91
N PRO A 82 16.04 21.44 24.85
CA PRO A 82 16.24 20.55 25.99
C PRO A 82 15.69 19.14 25.75
N ASP A 83 16.44 18.08 26.06
CA ASP A 83 15.90 16.70 26.00
C ASP A 83 14.63 16.57 26.86
N TYR A 84 14.63 17.13 28.08
CA TYR A 84 13.48 17.06 28.99
C TYR A 84 13.08 18.44 29.52
N SER A 85 11.81 18.80 29.36
CA SER A 85 11.25 20.08 29.80
C SER A 85 9.98 19.94 30.64
N ILE A 86 9.99 20.58 31.82
CA ILE A 86 8.88 20.48 32.79
C ILE A 86 8.55 21.86 33.40
N ASN A 87 7.27 22.24 33.40
CA ASN A 87 6.76 23.47 34.03
C ASN A 87 7.46 24.76 33.57
N ASN A 88 7.93 24.80 32.32
CA ASN A 88 8.58 25.95 31.71
C ASN A 88 7.56 26.82 30.96
N THR A 89 7.89 28.10 30.71
CA THR A 89 6.97 29.04 30.04
C THR A 89 7.07 28.99 28.51
N ASN A 90 8.25 29.19 27.94
CA ASN A 90 8.49 29.17 26.49
C ASN A 90 9.64 28.22 26.17
N ILE A 91 9.35 27.21 25.35
CA ILE A 91 10.30 26.16 24.99
C ILE A 91 10.25 25.98 23.47
N ALA A 92 11.41 25.81 22.85
CA ALA A 92 11.54 25.41 21.46
C ALA A 92 12.39 24.14 21.38
N ASP A 93 12.00 23.21 20.52
CA ASP A 93 12.73 21.99 20.15
C ASP A 93 13.01 21.03 21.33
N PRO A 94 12.05 20.69 22.23
CA PRO A 94 12.32 19.69 23.26
C PRO A 94 11.90 18.27 22.85
N ASP A 95 12.74 17.25 23.07
CA ASP A 95 12.31 15.85 22.86
C ASP A 95 11.06 15.51 23.70
N TYR A 96 11.07 15.90 24.99
CA TYR A 96 9.97 15.64 25.91
C TYR A 96 9.51 16.90 26.63
N SER A 97 8.20 17.18 26.60
CA SER A 97 7.61 18.36 27.23
C SER A 97 6.38 18.06 28.09
N ILE A 98 6.37 18.55 29.32
CA ILE A 98 5.30 18.28 30.28
C ILE A 98 4.90 19.54 31.05
N ASN A 99 3.60 19.82 31.13
CA ASN A 99 3.02 20.95 31.88
C ASN A 99 3.61 22.33 31.52
N ASN A 100 4.07 22.50 30.28
CA ASN A 100 4.63 23.75 29.78
C ASN A 100 3.54 24.69 29.23
N ILE A 101 3.80 26.00 29.22
CA ILE A 101 2.83 26.97 28.70
C ILE A 101 2.86 27.06 27.17
N ASN A 102 4.01 27.42 26.58
CA ASN A 102 4.19 27.55 25.13
C ASN A 102 5.35 26.64 24.70
N THR A 103 5.08 25.69 23.80
CA THR A 103 6.09 24.76 23.29
C THR A 103 6.02 24.74 21.77
N ALA A 104 7.16 24.83 21.10
CA ALA A 104 7.27 24.67 19.65
C ALA A 104 8.18 23.49 19.34
N ASP A 105 7.81 22.68 18.36
CA ASP A 105 8.60 21.54 17.87
C ASP A 105 8.91 20.46 18.93
N PRO A 106 7.97 20.02 19.81
CA PRO A 106 8.26 18.88 20.67
C PRO A 106 8.01 17.53 19.98
N ASP A 107 8.89 16.54 20.16
CA ASP A 107 8.59 15.16 19.73
C ASP A 107 7.41 14.60 20.54
N TYR A 108 7.45 14.73 21.87
CA TYR A 108 6.41 14.23 22.78
C TYR A 108 5.97 15.30 23.76
N ASN A 109 4.65 15.45 23.92
CA ASN A 109 4.10 16.42 24.86
C ASN A 109 2.86 15.94 25.63
N ILE A 110 2.77 16.36 26.90
CA ILE A 110 1.66 16.02 27.79
C ILE A 110 1.27 17.21 28.66
N ASN A 111 -0.03 17.52 28.74
CA ASN A 111 -0.61 18.55 29.62
C ASN A 111 -0.05 19.98 29.42
N ASN A 112 0.46 20.30 28.24
CA ASN A 112 0.87 21.65 27.88
C ASN A 112 -0.33 22.52 27.48
N MET A 113 -0.15 23.84 27.49
CA MET A 113 -1.22 24.78 27.14
C MET A 113 -1.26 25.10 25.65
N ASN A 114 -0.15 25.52 25.04
CA ASN A 114 -0.06 25.87 23.62
C ASN A 114 1.11 25.14 22.97
N ILE A 115 0.84 24.40 21.89
CA ILE A 115 1.82 23.64 21.13
C ILE A 115 1.68 23.93 19.63
N VAL A 116 2.81 23.97 18.93
CA VAL A 116 2.88 24.05 17.47
C VAL A 116 3.92 23.04 16.98
N ASP A 117 3.58 22.28 15.93
CA ASP A 117 4.46 21.35 15.22
C ASP A 117 4.93 20.23 16.15
N THR A 118 4.22 19.10 16.20
CA THR A 118 4.57 18.02 17.15
C THR A 118 4.20 16.64 16.66
N ASP A 119 5.03 15.63 16.94
CA ASP A 119 4.67 14.26 16.58
C ASP A 119 3.53 13.71 17.48
N TYR A 120 3.67 13.79 18.81
CA TYR A 120 2.74 13.13 19.74
C TYR A 120 2.24 14.05 20.84
N SER A 121 0.91 14.24 20.90
CA SER A 121 0.28 15.15 21.83
C SER A 121 -0.86 14.53 22.65
N ILE A 122 -0.81 14.68 23.98
CA ILE A 122 -1.80 14.12 24.91
C ILE A 122 -2.26 15.14 25.96
N ASN A 123 -3.58 15.26 26.17
CA ASN A 123 -4.21 16.07 27.23
C ASN A 123 -3.82 17.57 27.22
N ASN A 124 -3.54 18.16 26.07
CA ASN A 124 -3.18 19.58 25.94
C ASN A 124 -4.38 20.45 25.59
N THR A 125 -4.21 21.77 25.71
CA THR A 125 -5.30 22.73 25.47
C THR A 125 -5.38 23.17 24.01
N ASN A 126 -4.35 23.79 23.45
CA ASN A 126 -4.34 24.32 22.08
C ASN A 126 -3.14 23.76 21.32
N ILE A 127 -3.39 23.17 20.16
CA ILE A 127 -2.37 22.48 19.37
C ILE A 127 -2.59 22.80 17.90
N ALA A 128 -1.50 23.08 17.19
CA ALA A 128 -1.49 23.19 15.73
C ALA A 128 -0.48 22.19 15.18
N ASP A 129 -0.86 21.53 14.09
CA ASP A 129 -0.01 20.62 13.31
C ASP A 129 0.55 19.43 14.12
N PRO A 130 -0.28 18.62 14.82
CA PRO A 130 0.20 17.38 15.41
C PRO A 130 -0.02 16.14 14.52
N ASP A 131 0.97 15.25 14.40
CA ASP A 131 0.77 13.95 13.73
C ASP A 131 -0.27 13.10 14.49
N TYR A 132 -0.12 12.98 15.82
CA TYR A 132 -1.00 12.20 16.68
C TYR A 132 -1.50 13.02 17.86
N SER A 133 -2.82 12.99 18.07
CA SER A 133 -3.46 13.81 19.08
C SER A 133 -4.54 13.05 19.85
N ILE A 134 -4.46 13.09 21.18
CA ILE A 134 -5.35 12.33 22.08
C ILE A 134 -5.82 13.19 23.26
N ASN A 135 -7.12 13.20 23.51
CA ASN A 135 -7.76 13.91 24.64
C ASN A 135 -7.44 15.42 24.70
N ASN A 136 -7.18 16.04 23.56
CA ASN A 136 -6.87 17.46 23.46
C ASN A 136 -8.14 18.31 23.30
N ILE A 137 -8.08 19.58 23.74
CA ILE A 137 -9.27 20.47 23.70
C ILE A 137 -9.46 21.09 22.30
N ASN A 138 -8.47 21.84 21.82
CA ASN A 138 -8.51 22.50 20.51
C ASN A 138 -7.30 22.04 19.68
N THR A 139 -7.57 21.49 18.50
CA THR A 139 -6.54 20.95 17.61
C THR A 139 -6.82 21.41 16.18
N ALA A 140 -5.79 21.91 15.50
CA ALA A 140 -5.88 22.33 14.10
C ALA A 140 -4.82 21.60 13.27
N ASP A 141 -5.21 21.17 12.07
CA ASP A 141 -4.36 20.40 11.14
C ASP A 141 -3.78 19.07 11.70
N PRO A 142 -4.56 18.22 12.40
CA PRO A 142 -4.04 16.93 12.86
C PRO A 142 -4.30 15.74 11.91
N ASP A 143 -3.29 14.89 11.74
CA ASP A 143 -3.40 13.64 10.97
C ASP A 143 -4.32 12.61 11.67
N TYR A 144 -4.05 12.26 12.93
CA TYR A 144 -4.79 11.24 13.69
C TYR A 144 -5.31 11.72 15.04
N ASN A 145 -6.61 11.55 15.27
CA ASN A 145 -7.31 12.17 16.40
C ASN A 145 -8.21 11.20 17.17
N ILE A 146 -8.03 11.14 18.48
CA ILE A 146 -8.87 10.30 19.36
C ILE A 146 -9.33 11.08 20.60
N ASN A 147 -10.64 11.09 20.85
CA ASN A 147 -11.27 11.71 22.02
C ASN A 147 -10.98 13.22 22.20
N ASN A 148 -10.69 13.95 21.13
CA ASN A 148 -10.51 15.40 21.17
C ASN A 148 -11.86 16.14 21.12
N MET A 149 -11.88 17.40 21.59
CA MET A 149 -13.11 18.18 21.69
C MET A 149 -13.41 19.01 20.44
N ASN A 150 -12.48 19.83 19.97
CA ASN A 150 -12.65 20.70 18.80
C ASN A 150 -11.50 20.49 17.81
N ILE A 151 -11.83 20.12 16.58
CA ILE A 151 -10.85 19.82 15.53
C ILE A 151 -11.25 20.53 14.23
N VAL A 152 -10.25 21.03 13.51
CA VAL A 152 -10.41 21.62 12.18
C VAL A 152 -9.31 21.09 11.27
N ASP A 153 -9.68 20.77 10.02
CA ASP A 153 -8.77 20.34 8.94
C ASP A 153 -8.05 19.03 9.30
N THR A 154 -8.69 17.88 9.08
CA THR A 154 -8.19 16.62 9.65
C THR A 154 -8.53 15.36 8.85
N ASP A 155 -7.59 14.42 8.79
CA ASP A 155 -7.78 13.16 8.07
C ASP A 155 -8.59 12.11 8.85
N TYR A 156 -8.12 11.67 10.03
CA TYR A 156 -8.69 10.50 10.74
C TYR A 156 -9.20 10.83 12.14
N ASN A 157 -10.48 10.52 12.40
CA ASN A 157 -11.17 10.93 13.61
C ASN A 157 -11.98 9.83 14.28
N ILE A 158 -11.72 9.59 15.57
CA ILE A 158 -12.45 8.59 16.38
C ILE A 158 -12.89 9.18 17.72
N ASN A 159 -14.18 9.03 18.05
CA ASN A 159 -14.79 9.47 19.32
C ASN A 159 -14.58 10.96 19.66
N ASN A 160 -14.44 11.81 18.65
CA ASN A 160 -14.25 13.26 18.79
C ASN A 160 -15.61 13.98 18.82
N ILE A 161 -15.64 15.20 19.38
CA ILE A 161 -16.91 15.93 19.60
C ILE A 161 -17.27 16.84 18.42
N ASN A 162 -16.49 17.90 18.16
CA ASN A 162 -16.76 18.89 17.11
C ASN A 162 -15.64 18.85 16.06
N ILE A 163 -15.99 18.60 14.81
CA ILE A 163 -15.04 18.44 13.71
C ILE A 163 -15.54 19.20 12.48
N VAL A 164 -14.63 19.87 11.78
CA VAL A 164 -14.91 20.60 10.55
C VAL A 164 -13.85 20.25 9.52
N ASP A 165 -14.27 19.97 8.28
CA ASP A 165 -13.41 19.67 7.13
C ASP A 165 -12.58 18.40 7.36
N THR A 166 -13.16 17.24 7.04
CA THR A 166 -12.57 15.96 7.43
C THR A 166 -12.86 14.78 6.51
N ASP A 167 -11.89 13.88 6.35
CA ASP A 167 -12.06 12.68 5.52
C ASP A 167 -12.78 11.52 6.24
N TYR A 168 -12.22 10.95 7.32
CA TYR A 168 -12.69 9.69 7.91
C TYR A 168 -13.15 9.83 9.36
N ASN A 169 -14.39 9.46 9.61
CA ASN A 169 -15.05 9.72 10.88
C ASN A 169 -15.76 8.50 11.45
N ILE A 170 -15.43 8.12 12.69
CA ILE A 170 -16.05 7.00 13.40
C ILE A 170 -16.47 7.40 14.82
N ASN A 171 -17.74 7.17 15.17
CA ASN A 171 -18.31 7.44 16.51
C ASN A 171 -18.16 8.90 16.99
N ASN A 172 -18.12 9.88 16.08
CA ASN A 172 -18.01 11.31 16.36
C ASN A 172 -19.42 11.96 16.52
N ILE A 173 -19.50 13.16 17.13
CA ILE A 173 -20.79 13.76 17.54
C ILE A 173 -21.32 14.89 16.67
N ASN A 174 -20.50 15.85 16.26
CA ASN A 174 -20.91 17.00 15.43
C ASN A 174 -19.85 17.18 14.35
N ILE A 175 -20.24 17.00 13.09
CA ILE A 175 -19.31 16.98 11.96
C ILE A 175 -19.87 17.81 10.81
N VAL A 176 -19.03 18.63 10.20
CA VAL A 176 -19.38 19.47 9.05
C VAL A 176 -18.43 19.18 7.90
N ASP A 177 -19.00 18.98 6.72
CA ASP A 177 -18.30 18.66 5.46
C ASP A 177 -17.41 17.39 5.54
N PRO A 178 -17.97 16.19 5.87
CA PRO A 178 -17.17 14.97 5.95
C PRO A 178 -17.38 13.97 4.80
N ASP A 179 -16.29 13.41 4.27
CA ASP A 179 -16.35 12.40 3.19
C ASP A 179 -16.96 11.05 3.65
N TYR A 180 -16.35 10.39 4.65
CA TYR A 180 -16.68 9.01 5.05
C TYR A 180 -17.07 8.90 6.53
N ASN A 181 -18.28 8.45 6.79
CA ASN A 181 -18.89 8.53 8.12
C ASN A 181 -19.49 7.20 8.58
N ILE A 182 -19.10 6.72 9.77
CA ILE A 182 -19.63 5.49 10.38
C ILE A 182 -20.03 5.71 11.85
N ASN A 183 -21.26 5.36 12.20
CA ASN A 183 -21.80 5.45 13.57
C ASN A 183 -21.68 6.86 14.22
N ASN A 184 -21.65 7.91 13.41
CA ASN A 184 -21.57 9.30 13.84
C ASN A 184 -22.97 9.89 14.13
N THR A 185 -23.00 10.98 14.88
CA THR A 185 -24.21 11.77 15.14
C THR A 185 -24.05 13.17 14.50
N ASN A 186 -25.16 13.88 14.23
CA ASN A 186 -25.24 15.26 13.75
C ASN A 186 -24.19 15.61 12.67
N ILE A 187 -24.50 15.25 11.43
CA ILE A 187 -23.61 15.40 10.28
C ILE A 187 -24.23 16.38 9.29
N VAL A 188 -23.45 17.31 8.77
CA VAL A 188 -23.87 18.30 7.78
C VAL A 188 -23.02 18.14 6.53
N ASP A 189 -23.68 18.00 5.37
CA ASP A 189 -23.08 17.86 4.04
C ASP A 189 -22.14 16.64 3.86
N PRO A 190 -22.55 15.40 4.21
CA PRO A 190 -21.69 14.22 3.99
C PRO A 190 -21.89 13.48 2.66
N ASP A 191 -20.77 13.01 2.09
CA ASP A 191 -20.75 12.16 0.89
C ASP A 191 -21.25 10.72 1.16
N TYR A 192 -20.56 9.96 2.05
CA TYR A 192 -20.81 8.54 2.29
C TYR A 192 -21.11 8.23 3.75
N ASN A 193 -22.27 7.62 4.01
CA ASN A 193 -22.77 7.45 5.38
C ASN A 193 -23.24 6.03 5.69
N ILE A 194 -22.79 5.47 6.83
CA ILE A 194 -23.22 4.16 7.33
C ILE A 194 -23.58 4.23 8.82
N ASN A 195 -24.79 3.80 9.18
CA ASN A 195 -25.29 3.71 10.57
C ASN A 195 -25.21 5.03 11.37
N ASN A 196 -25.27 6.17 10.71
CA ASN A 196 -25.23 7.51 11.31
C ASN A 196 -26.63 7.99 11.74
N THR A 197 -26.68 9.01 12.60
CA THR A 197 -27.93 9.61 13.11
C THR A 197 -27.93 11.13 12.94
N ASN A 198 -29.06 11.69 12.48
CA ASN A 198 -29.25 13.12 12.20
C ASN A 198 -28.29 13.63 11.11
N ILE A 199 -28.66 13.41 9.84
CA ILE A 199 -27.88 13.85 8.67
C ILE A 199 -28.65 14.93 7.93
N ALA A 200 -27.95 16.01 7.57
CA ALA A 200 -28.45 17.04 6.69
C ALA A 200 -27.70 17.01 5.35
N ASP A 201 -28.44 16.80 4.25
CA ASP A 201 -27.97 16.86 2.85
C ASP A 201 -26.93 15.78 2.51
N THR A 202 -27.29 14.73 1.76
CA THR A 202 -26.39 13.59 1.55
C THR A 202 -26.57 12.87 0.22
N ASP A 203 -25.46 12.36 -0.31
CA ASP A 203 -25.38 11.66 -1.59
C ASP A 203 -25.64 10.13 -1.49
N TYR A 204 -25.03 9.44 -0.51
CA TYR A 204 -25.07 7.98 -0.40
C TYR A 204 -25.25 7.47 1.04
N ASP A 205 -26.35 6.76 1.28
CA ASP A 205 -26.74 6.28 2.61
C ASP A 205 -26.92 4.78 2.76
N ILE A 206 -26.46 4.24 3.90
CA ILE A 206 -26.78 2.89 4.37
C ILE A 206 -27.15 2.90 5.86
N ASN A 207 -28.36 2.43 6.20
CA ASN A 207 -28.84 2.25 7.58
C ASN A 207 -28.78 3.50 8.48
N ASN A 208 -28.86 4.71 7.90
CA ASN A 208 -28.87 5.96 8.66
C ASN A 208 -30.27 6.29 9.19
N THR A 209 -30.35 7.16 10.21
CA THR A 209 -31.62 7.59 10.80
C THR A 209 -31.73 9.12 10.87
N ASN A 210 -32.95 9.66 10.70
CA ASN A 210 -33.26 11.09 10.68
C ASN A 210 -32.48 11.88 9.61
N ILE A 211 -32.72 11.57 8.33
CA ILE A 211 -32.12 12.27 7.18
C ILE A 211 -33.10 13.34 6.69
N ALA A 212 -32.62 14.57 6.48
CA ALA A 212 -33.47 15.72 6.16
C ALA A 212 -33.82 15.85 4.66
N ASP A 213 -32.93 15.42 3.76
CA ASP A 213 -33.12 15.43 2.30
C ASP A 213 -32.30 14.27 1.70
N THR A 214 -32.85 13.50 0.75
CA THR A 214 -32.20 12.30 0.20
C THR A 214 -32.42 12.21 -1.30
N ASP A 215 -31.36 12.21 -2.09
CA ASP A 215 -31.44 11.97 -3.54
C ASP A 215 -31.36 10.46 -3.90
N TYR A 216 -30.80 9.60 -3.03
CA TYR A 216 -30.74 8.13 -3.27
C TYR A 216 -30.65 7.29 -1.97
N ASP A 217 -31.78 6.97 -1.33
CA ASP A 217 -31.81 6.03 -0.19
C ASP A 217 -32.08 4.58 -0.64
N ILE A 218 -31.11 3.68 -0.39
CA ILE A 218 -31.19 2.24 -0.71
C ILE A 218 -31.99 1.44 0.34
N ASN A 219 -32.33 2.00 1.50
CA ASN A 219 -32.98 1.24 2.58
C ASN A 219 -34.50 1.38 2.67
N ASN A 220 -35.14 2.06 1.71
CA ASN A 220 -36.60 2.15 1.68
C ASN A 220 -37.30 1.05 0.87
N ILE A 221 -36.79 -0.19 0.93
CA ILE A 221 -37.57 -1.39 0.61
C ILE A 221 -38.11 -1.95 1.93
N ASN A 222 -39.04 -1.24 2.58
CA ASN A 222 -40.02 -1.83 3.52
C ASN A 222 -41.06 -0.87 4.14
N SER A 223 -41.41 0.27 3.54
CA SER A 223 -42.48 1.13 4.09
C SER A 223 -43.54 1.64 3.12
N ASP A 224 -43.76 1.00 1.97
CA ASP A 224 -44.91 1.30 1.08
C ASP A 224 -45.88 0.11 0.93
N ILE A 225 -46.29 -0.50 2.05
CA ILE A 225 -47.47 -1.40 2.09
C ILE A 225 -48.67 -0.79 2.83
N ASN A 226 -48.54 0.37 3.49
CA ASN A 226 -49.65 0.92 4.28
C ASN A 226 -50.01 2.35 3.88
N ASN A 227 -50.44 2.57 2.63
CA ASN A 227 -51.33 3.68 2.26
C ASN A 227 -51.93 3.48 0.86
N ILE A 228 -52.87 2.55 0.73
CA ILE A 228 -53.88 2.58 -0.34
C ILE A 228 -55.23 2.75 0.36
N PRO A 229 -55.97 3.86 0.11
CA PRO A 229 -57.36 3.95 0.53
C PRO A 229 -58.21 2.96 -0.24
N ASP A 230 -58.98 2.21 0.52
CA ASP A 230 -59.99 1.23 0.18
C ASP A 230 -60.88 1.61 -1.03
N CYS A 231 -60.98 0.70 -2.01
CA CYS A 231 -62.03 0.67 -3.04
C CYS A 231 -62.24 -0.76 -3.55
N THR A 232 -62.95 -1.57 -2.75
CA THR A 232 -64.02 -2.51 -3.17
C THR A 232 -63.85 -3.41 -4.43
N GLY A 233 -63.91 -4.74 -4.23
CA GLY A 233 -64.76 -5.62 -5.07
C GLY A 233 -64.12 -6.84 -5.74
N ARG A 234 -64.34 -8.02 -5.13
CA ARG A 234 -64.61 -9.37 -5.70
C ARG A 234 -63.85 -9.88 -6.94
N ASP A 235 -63.06 -10.91 -6.68
CA ASP A 235 -62.96 -12.24 -7.31
C ASP A 235 -63.41 -12.52 -8.76
N GLU A 236 -62.59 -13.40 -9.36
CA GLU A 236 -62.84 -14.38 -10.44
C GLU A 236 -62.47 -14.05 -11.90
N GLU A 237 -61.38 -14.71 -12.29
CA GLU A 237 -61.16 -15.52 -13.49
C GLU A 237 -61.24 -14.95 -14.93
N ASN A 238 -60.26 -15.44 -15.70
CA ASN A 238 -60.28 -15.83 -17.12
C ASN A 238 -59.72 -14.87 -18.20
N ASN A 239 -58.71 -15.43 -18.88
CA ASN A 239 -58.47 -15.44 -20.33
C ASN A 239 -57.69 -14.31 -21.03
N SER A 240 -56.54 -14.75 -21.57
CA SER A 240 -56.18 -14.68 -23.00
C SER A 240 -55.50 -13.43 -23.58
N TYR A 241 -54.29 -13.68 -24.07
CA TYR A 241 -53.73 -13.36 -25.39
C TYR A 241 -53.80 -11.93 -26.00
N THR A 242 -52.64 -11.58 -26.57
CA THR A 242 -52.39 -10.87 -27.84
C THR A 242 -52.25 -9.34 -27.92
N LYS A 243 -50.98 -8.93 -28.12
CA LYS A 243 -50.37 -8.33 -29.34
C LYS A 243 -50.67 -6.86 -29.72
N LYS A 244 -49.56 -6.21 -30.13
CA LYS A 244 -49.35 -5.05 -31.04
C LYS A 244 -49.45 -3.66 -30.39
N ASN A 245 -48.30 -2.99 -30.27
CA ASN A 245 -47.67 -2.09 -31.26
C ASN A 245 -48.55 -0.87 -31.59
N THR A 246 -48.01 0.35 -31.38
CA THR A 246 -47.85 1.41 -32.40
C THR A 246 -47.14 2.64 -31.76
N ILE A 247 -45.84 2.86 -32.07
CA ILE A 247 -45.22 4.00 -32.83
C ILE A 247 -45.20 5.33 -32.04
N CYS A 248 -44.04 5.72 -31.47
CA CYS A 248 -42.96 6.61 -32.01
C CYS A 248 -43.43 8.07 -32.21
N ASN A 249 -42.84 9.11 -31.61
CA ASN A 249 -41.53 9.77 -31.81
C ASN A 249 -41.56 10.99 -30.85
N GLU A 250 -40.51 11.69 -30.40
CA GLU A 250 -39.11 11.85 -30.76
C GLU A 250 -38.50 12.69 -29.62
N LEU A 251 -37.33 12.29 -29.10
CA LEU A 251 -36.18 13.16 -28.81
C LEU A 251 -35.03 12.24 -28.40
N ASN A 252 -34.16 12.00 -29.38
CA ASN A 252 -32.81 11.41 -29.28
C ASN A 252 -32.00 12.08 -28.14
N LEU A 253 -30.97 11.51 -27.49
CA LEU A 253 -29.95 10.54 -27.91
C LEU A 253 -29.08 10.34 -26.65
N GLU A 254 -29.08 9.19 -25.96
CA GLU A 254 -27.89 8.74 -25.21
C GLU A 254 -27.78 7.22 -25.27
N LYS A 255 -26.55 6.77 -25.50
CA LYS A 255 -26.17 5.48 -26.04
C LYS A 255 -26.43 4.34 -25.05
N SER A 256 -26.97 3.25 -25.58
CA SER A 256 -26.75 1.92 -25.02
C SER A 256 -25.25 1.64 -24.97
N GLU A 257 -24.68 1.49 -23.78
CA GLU A 257 -23.31 1.01 -23.62
C GLU A 257 -23.20 -0.42 -24.16
N GLU A 258 -22.56 -0.56 -25.33
CA GLU A 258 -22.01 -1.84 -25.77
C GLU A 258 -20.92 -2.25 -24.77
N LEU A 259 -21.11 -3.37 -24.04
CA LEU A 259 -20.05 -3.96 -23.24
C LEU A 259 -18.86 -4.28 -24.17
N SER A 260 -17.73 -3.59 -23.99
CA SER A 260 -16.53 -3.86 -24.80
C SER A 260 -15.87 -5.17 -24.36
N ASP A 261 -15.45 -5.97 -25.33
CA ASP A 261 -14.70 -7.24 -25.16
C ASP A 261 -13.23 -7.01 -24.71
N ASP A 262 -12.92 -5.85 -24.16
CA ASP A 262 -11.55 -5.40 -23.91
C ASP A 262 -10.96 -6.04 -22.65
N ILE A 263 -9.76 -6.60 -22.78
CA ILE A 263 -8.95 -7.02 -21.63
C ILE A 263 -8.10 -5.84 -21.19
N ASN A 264 -8.30 -5.39 -19.96
CA ASN A 264 -7.40 -4.42 -19.34
C ASN A 264 -6.27 -5.16 -18.61
N ILE A 265 -5.03 -4.86 -18.99
CA ILE A 265 -3.84 -5.31 -18.29
C ILE A 265 -3.04 -4.10 -17.82
N VAL A 266 -2.34 -4.26 -16.72
CA VAL A 266 -1.34 -3.30 -16.27
C VAL A 266 0.04 -3.90 -16.43
N TYR A 267 0.95 -3.09 -16.95
CA TYR A 267 2.27 -3.53 -17.35
C TYR A 267 3.31 -2.52 -16.89
N SER A 268 4.28 -3.00 -16.12
CA SER A 268 5.42 -2.21 -15.67
C SER A 268 6.72 -2.86 -16.14
N TYR A 269 7.58 -2.08 -16.78
CA TYR A 269 8.90 -2.53 -17.21
C TYR A 269 9.92 -1.39 -17.23
N VAL A 270 11.20 -1.73 -17.17
CA VAL A 270 12.31 -0.78 -17.23
C VAL A 270 13.12 -1.01 -18.47
N VAL A 271 13.29 0.01 -19.30
CA VAL A 271 14.28 -0.01 -20.38
C VAL A 271 15.50 0.76 -19.90
N ASN A 272 16.65 0.10 -19.89
CA ASN A 272 17.91 0.77 -19.60
C ASN A 272 18.40 1.41 -20.91
N ASP A 273 18.21 2.72 -21.07
CA ASP A 273 18.80 3.43 -22.21
C ASP A 273 20.32 3.49 -22.02
N SER A 274 21.05 3.36 -23.12
CA SER A 274 22.50 3.58 -23.28
C SER A 274 23.05 4.83 -22.56
N LYS A 275 22.19 5.80 -22.21
CA LYS A 275 22.49 7.01 -21.42
C LYS A 275 22.42 6.85 -19.89
N ARG A 276 22.19 5.64 -19.36
CA ARG A 276 21.99 5.35 -17.91
C ARG A 276 20.82 6.09 -17.26
N GLN A 277 19.88 6.62 -18.05
CA GLN A 277 18.60 7.11 -17.51
C GLN A 277 17.63 5.93 -17.47
N MET A 278 17.26 5.51 -16.26
CA MET A 278 16.25 4.47 -16.06
C MET A 278 14.87 5.09 -16.26
N ASN A 279 14.21 4.73 -17.37
CA ASN A 279 12.83 5.13 -17.64
C ASN A 279 11.91 3.96 -17.29
N SER A 280 11.18 4.08 -16.18
CA SER A 280 10.09 3.16 -15.84
C SER A 280 8.90 3.45 -16.75
N ASN A 281 8.45 2.44 -17.50
CA ASN A 281 7.21 2.54 -18.27
C ASN A 281 6.13 1.80 -17.50
N ASN A 282 5.14 2.55 -17.05
CA ASN A 282 3.97 2.05 -16.32
C ASN A 282 2.76 2.35 -17.17
N GLU A 283 2.11 1.30 -17.64
CA GLU A 283 1.11 1.39 -18.69
C GLU A 283 -0.15 0.61 -18.27
N LEU A 284 -1.29 1.27 -18.40
CA LEU A 284 -2.58 0.59 -18.50
C LEU A 284 -2.81 0.32 -19.99
N ILE A 285 -2.93 -0.95 -20.36
CA ILE A 285 -3.11 -1.39 -21.73
C ILE A 285 -4.48 -2.04 -21.84
N SER A 286 -5.37 -1.40 -22.58
CA SER A 286 -6.64 -2.01 -23.01
C SER A 286 -6.37 -2.78 -24.29
N ILE A 287 -6.61 -4.09 -24.26
CA ILE A 287 -6.31 -5.02 -25.33
C ILE A 287 -7.60 -5.60 -25.88
N ASN A 288 -7.80 -5.45 -27.19
CA ASN A 288 -8.89 -6.07 -27.93
C ASN A 288 -8.28 -7.05 -28.95
N ILE A 289 -8.48 -8.35 -28.74
CA ILE A 289 -8.04 -9.39 -29.68
C ILE A 289 -9.24 -9.84 -30.50
N THR A 290 -9.17 -9.68 -31.82
CA THR A 290 -10.19 -10.17 -32.76
C THR A 290 -9.62 -11.21 -33.71
N ILE A 291 -10.51 -11.93 -34.37
CA ILE A 291 -10.16 -12.85 -35.45
C ILE A 291 -10.72 -12.24 -36.72
N ASP A 292 -9.85 -11.96 -37.69
CA ASP A 292 -10.28 -11.40 -38.99
C ASP A 292 -10.91 -12.49 -39.89
N GLU A 293 -11.41 -12.07 -41.05
CA GLU A 293 -12.04 -12.95 -42.05
C GLU A 293 -11.08 -14.07 -42.54
N ASP A 294 -9.77 -13.83 -42.47
CA ASP A 294 -8.69 -14.78 -42.82
C ASP A 294 -8.33 -15.73 -41.66
N LYS A 295 -9.02 -15.67 -40.51
CA LYS A 295 -8.71 -16.41 -39.27
C LYS A 295 -7.35 -16.06 -38.67
N LYS A 296 -6.82 -14.87 -38.95
CA LYS A 296 -5.65 -14.32 -38.27
C LYS A 296 -6.10 -13.54 -37.04
N TYR A 297 -5.25 -13.56 -36.02
CA TYR A 297 -5.52 -12.87 -34.78
C TYR A 297 -4.96 -11.45 -34.91
N VAL A 298 -5.82 -10.46 -34.68
CA VAL A 298 -5.49 -9.05 -34.71
C VAL A 298 -5.55 -8.52 -33.30
N LEU A 299 -4.45 -7.93 -32.84
CA LEU A 299 -4.33 -7.25 -31.56
C LEU A 299 -4.52 -5.75 -31.77
N ARG A 300 -5.60 -5.19 -31.25
CA ARG A 300 -5.75 -3.75 -31.04
C ARG A 300 -5.40 -3.43 -29.60
N LYS A 301 -4.67 -2.35 -29.38
CA LYS A 301 -4.35 -1.92 -28.03
C LYS A 301 -4.42 -0.40 -27.90
N LYS A 302 -4.87 0.05 -26.73
CA LYS A 302 -4.79 1.43 -26.28
C LYS A 302 -3.88 1.49 -25.06
N ILE A 303 -2.86 2.33 -25.11
CA ILE A 303 -1.87 2.48 -24.03
C ILE A 303 -2.09 3.81 -23.33
N ASN A 304 -2.37 3.76 -22.04
CA ASN A 304 -2.41 4.93 -21.17
C ASN A 304 -1.18 4.90 -20.25
N LYS A 305 -0.30 5.89 -20.39
CA LYS A 305 0.86 6.05 -19.49
C LYS A 305 0.39 6.51 -18.13
N LEU A 306 0.83 5.81 -17.10
CA LEU A 306 0.56 6.15 -15.71
C LEU A 306 1.68 7.06 -15.16
N PRO A 307 1.34 8.09 -14.36
CA PRO A 307 2.33 9.04 -13.85
C PRO A 307 3.18 8.36 -12.76
N PHE A 308 4.41 7.95 -13.08
CA PHE A 308 5.34 7.38 -12.11
C PHE A 308 6.81 7.50 -12.50
N PHE A 309 7.66 7.53 -11.47
CA PHE A 309 9.12 7.46 -11.57
C PHE A 309 9.73 6.25 -10.84
N ARG A 310 8.91 5.28 -10.39
CA ARG A 310 9.38 4.09 -9.66
C ARG A 310 9.41 2.85 -10.55
N TYR A 311 10.36 1.96 -10.31
CA TYR A 311 10.48 0.66 -10.99
C TYR A 311 10.66 -0.50 -10.01
N GLY A 312 10.53 -1.73 -10.53
CA GLY A 312 10.58 -2.94 -9.72
C GLY A 312 9.45 -3.02 -8.68
N HIS A 313 8.38 -2.25 -8.87
CA HIS A 313 7.15 -2.38 -8.10
C HIS A 313 6.29 -3.50 -8.69
N PHE A 314 5.33 -3.97 -7.90
CA PHE A 314 4.27 -4.83 -8.40
C PHE A 314 3.07 -3.96 -8.79
N LEU A 315 2.71 -3.99 -10.07
CA LEU A 315 1.55 -3.28 -10.61
C LEU A 315 0.45 -4.30 -10.88
N CYS A 316 -0.74 -4.13 -10.31
CA CYS A 316 -1.84 -5.05 -10.51
C CYS A 316 -3.20 -4.34 -10.67
N LEU A 317 -4.09 -4.99 -11.42
CA LEU A 317 -5.49 -4.61 -11.52
C LEU A 317 -6.30 -5.46 -10.53
N THR A 318 -7.10 -4.83 -9.68
CA THR A 318 -8.02 -5.53 -8.78
C THR A 318 -9.24 -6.02 -9.54
N LYS A 319 -10.03 -6.91 -8.92
CA LYS A 319 -11.27 -7.40 -9.53
C LYS A 319 -12.26 -6.28 -9.83
N ASN A 320 -12.23 -5.21 -9.03
CA ASN A 320 -13.10 -4.05 -9.17
C ASN A 320 -12.50 -2.98 -10.11
N GLY A 321 -11.47 -3.33 -10.90
CA GLY A 321 -10.86 -2.42 -11.88
C GLY A 321 -9.94 -1.34 -11.30
N CYS A 322 -9.62 -1.40 -10.00
CA CYS A 322 -8.66 -0.45 -9.41
C CYS A 322 -7.22 -0.85 -9.77
N ILE A 323 -6.37 0.14 -10.03
CA ILE A 323 -4.94 -0.12 -10.27
C ILE A 323 -4.17 0.13 -8.98
N LEU A 324 -3.36 -0.84 -8.57
CA LEU A 324 -2.47 -0.72 -7.43
C LEU A 324 -1.01 -0.79 -7.87
N ALA A 325 -0.19 0.12 -7.36
CA ALA A 325 1.26 0.08 -7.46
C ALA A 325 1.86 -0.16 -6.07
N ILE A 326 2.63 -1.24 -5.93
CA ILE A 326 3.09 -1.75 -4.64
C ILE A 326 4.62 -1.77 -4.65
N GLY A 327 5.25 -1.13 -3.67
CA GLY A 327 6.70 -1.06 -3.46
C GLY A 327 7.47 -0.39 -4.60
N GLY A 328 8.61 -0.98 -4.94
CA GLY A 328 9.53 -0.50 -5.98
C GLY A 328 10.61 0.43 -5.45
N THR A 329 11.31 1.09 -6.37
CA THR A 329 12.41 2.00 -6.08
C THR A 329 12.48 3.12 -7.12
N ASP A 330 12.94 4.29 -6.70
CA ASP A 330 13.31 5.43 -7.57
C ASP A 330 14.80 5.42 -7.95
N GLY A 331 15.54 4.36 -7.56
CA GLY A 331 16.99 4.25 -7.68
C GLY A 331 17.78 4.83 -6.51
N LYS A 332 17.15 5.58 -5.60
CA LYS A 332 17.76 6.10 -4.37
C LYS A 332 17.27 5.34 -3.14
N LYS A 333 15.95 5.16 -3.02
CA LYS A 333 15.27 4.50 -1.91
C LYS A 333 14.36 3.39 -2.43
N LYS A 334 14.20 2.33 -1.63
CA LYS A 334 13.15 1.32 -1.86
C LYS A 334 11.95 1.65 -1.00
N TYR A 335 10.75 1.40 -1.52
CA TYR A 335 9.51 1.78 -0.87
C TYR A 335 8.78 0.58 -0.30
N ALA A 336 8.15 0.79 0.87
CA ALA A 336 7.09 -0.05 1.40
C ALA A 336 5.69 0.42 0.93
N LEU A 337 5.67 1.52 0.18
CA LEU A 337 4.50 2.24 -0.28
C LEU A 337 3.58 1.38 -1.14
N ILE A 338 2.28 1.49 -0.91
CA ILE A 338 1.27 1.05 -1.87
C ILE A 338 0.39 2.24 -2.22
N GLU A 339 0.11 2.39 -3.50
CA GLU A 339 -0.77 3.43 -4.00
C GLU A 339 -1.85 2.85 -4.89
N LYS A 340 -3.06 3.38 -4.75
CA LYS A 340 -4.21 3.14 -5.62
C LYS A 340 -4.34 4.28 -6.62
N TYR A 341 -4.50 3.97 -7.90
CA TYR A 341 -4.73 4.98 -8.92
C TYR A 341 -6.20 5.38 -8.97
N CYS A 342 -6.46 6.69 -8.83
CA CYS A 342 -7.74 7.29 -9.16
C CYS A 342 -7.72 7.72 -10.63
N GLN A 343 -8.48 7.02 -11.47
CA GLN A 343 -8.53 7.27 -12.93
C GLN A 343 -9.08 8.65 -13.26
N GLU A 344 -10.09 9.12 -12.50
CA GLU A 344 -10.76 10.41 -12.70
C GLU A 344 -9.83 11.57 -12.36
N LYS A 345 -9.27 11.58 -11.14
CA LYS A 345 -8.34 12.62 -10.67
C LYS A 345 -6.95 12.48 -11.30
N LYS A 346 -6.66 11.37 -12.00
CA LYS A 346 -5.34 10.98 -12.55
C LYS A 346 -4.20 11.05 -11.51
N LYS A 347 -4.53 10.76 -10.25
CA LYS A 347 -3.61 10.83 -9.11
C LYS A 347 -3.52 9.48 -8.40
N TRP A 348 -2.40 9.27 -7.73
CA TRP A 348 -2.17 8.12 -6.86
C TRP A 348 -2.53 8.50 -5.43
N LYS A 349 -3.27 7.63 -4.74
CA LYS A 349 -3.60 7.76 -3.32
C LYS A 349 -2.91 6.64 -2.55
N GLN A 350 -2.16 6.99 -1.51
CA GLN A 350 -1.49 6.02 -0.65
C GLN A 350 -2.52 5.17 0.10
N ILE A 351 -2.20 3.89 0.31
CA ILE A 351 -2.89 3.00 1.23
C ILE A 351 -1.86 2.34 2.18
N ASN A 352 -2.33 1.52 3.12
CA ASN A 352 -1.53 0.94 4.20
C ASN A 352 -0.22 0.31 3.72
N LEU A 353 0.89 0.77 4.29
CA LEU A 353 2.25 0.38 3.91
C LEU A 353 2.55 -1.09 4.21
N MET A 354 3.44 -1.71 3.41
CA MET A 354 4.07 -2.98 3.76
C MET A 354 4.96 -2.81 5.00
N HIS A 355 5.28 -3.90 5.71
CA HIS A 355 6.26 -3.86 6.80
C HIS A 355 7.67 -3.61 6.28
N PHE A 356 8.01 -4.16 5.12
CA PHE A 356 9.36 -4.06 4.55
C PHE A 356 9.34 -3.40 3.18
N SER A 357 10.21 -2.40 3.01
CA SER A 357 10.47 -1.81 1.72
C SER A 357 11.12 -2.81 0.77
N ARG A 358 10.64 -2.86 -0.48
CA ARG A 358 11.06 -3.87 -1.44
C ARG A 358 10.90 -3.42 -2.89
N SER A 359 11.84 -3.83 -3.74
CA SER A 359 11.73 -3.77 -5.21
C SER A 359 12.03 -5.13 -5.82
N ASN A 360 11.70 -5.34 -7.10
CA ASN A 360 11.92 -6.59 -7.84
C ASN A 360 11.38 -7.83 -7.10
N PHE A 361 10.31 -7.67 -6.32
CA PHE A 361 9.65 -8.75 -5.57
C PHE A 361 8.54 -9.38 -6.41
N CYS A 362 7.99 -10.51 -5.96
CA CYS A 362 6.80 -11.10 -6.57
C CYS A 362 5.55 -10.62 -5.86
N GLY A 363 4.54 -10.20 -6.61
CA GLY A 363 3.21 -9.93 -6.08
C GLY A 363 2.16 -10.88 -6.62
N ILE A 364 1.13 -11.16 -5.82
CA ILE A 364 -0.08 -11.87 -6.23
C ILE A 364 -1.27 -11.05 -5.75
N CYS A 365 -2.18 -10.71 -6.65
CA CYS A 365 -3.47 -10.12 -6.32
C CYS A 365 -4.55 -11.20 -6.52
N THR A 366 -5.34 -11.46 -5.49
CA THR A 366 -6.43 -12.43 -5.54
C THR A 366 -7.74 -11.79 -5.98
N GLY A 367 -8.73 -12.61 -6.35
CA GLY A 367 -10.07 -12.11 -6.72
C GLY A 367 -10.80 -11.36 -5.61
N ASP A 368 -10.42 -11.58 -4.34
CA ASP A 368 -10.96 -10.88 -3.18
C ASP A 368 -10.09 -9.66 -2.78
N ASN A 369 -9.22 -9.20 -3.69
CA ASN A 369 -8.31 -8.07 -3.52
C ASN A 369 -7.27 -8.24 -2.40
N ASN A 370 -7.11 -9.45 -1.84
CA ASN A 370 -5.99 -9.74 -0.96
C ASN A 370 -4.69 -9.78 -1.76
N LEU A 371 -3.60 -9.32 -1.14
CA LEU A 371 -2.28 -9.26 -1.78
C LEU A 371 -1.30 -10.18 -1.06
N PHE A 372 -0.41 -10.80 -1.83
CA PHE A 372 0.79 -11.45 -1.30
C PHE A 372 2.01 -10.79 -1.93
N VAL A 373 3.01 -10.46 -1.11
CA VAL A 373 4.30 -9.94 -1.58
C VAL A 373 5.41 -10.84 -1.06
N LEU A 374 6.26 -11.33 -1.98
CA LEU A 374 7.23 -12.38 -1.70
C LEU A 374 8.62 -11.96 -2.16
N GLY A 375 9.59 -12.06 -1.24
CA GLY A 375 10.98 -11.76 -1.54
C GLY A 375 11.20 -10.33 -2.05
N GLY A 376 12.12 -10.18 -2.99
CA GLY A 376 12.56 -8.91 -3.54
C GLY A 376 13.91 -8.45 -2.98
N GLU A 377 14.32 -7.28 -3.41
CA GLU A 377 15.46 -6.56 -2.89
C GLU A 377 14.98 -5.56 -1.83
N GLY A 378 15.45 -5.71 -0.59
CA GLY A 378 15.31 -4.69 0.46
C GLY A 378 16.45 -3.67 0.38
N ASN A 379 16.56 -2.79 1.37
CA ASN A 379 17.59 -1.74 1.36
C ASN A 379 19.01 -2.28 1.34
N GLN A 380 19.30 -3.36 2.08
CA GLN A 380 20.66 -3.88 2.26
C GLN A 380 20.84 -5.35 1.82
N HIS A 381 19.76 -6.09 1.64
CA HIS A 381 19.82 -7.53 1.36
C HIS A 381 18.62 -7.98 0.54
N ILE A 382 18.73 -9.16 -0.07
CA ILE A 382 17.60 -9.81 -0.74
C ILE A 382 16.73 -10.47 0.32
N LEU A 383 15.43 -10.24 0.18
CA LEU A 383 14.44 -10.64 1.15
C LEU A 383 14.04 -12.10 0.94
N LYS A 384 13.76 -12.76 2.07
CA LYS A 384 12.97 -14.00 2.15
C LYS A 384 11.60 -13.76 2.78
N SER A 385 11.31 -12.53 3.22
CA SER A 385 10.05 -12.17 3.86
C SER A 385 8.88 -12.35 2.91
N VAL A 386 7.78 -12.88 3.42
CA VAL A 386 6.50 -12.97 2.74
C VAL A 386 5.49 -12.20 3.58
N GLU A 387 4.78 -11.27 2.96
CA GLU A 387 3.71 -10.54 3.62
C GLU A 387 2.40 -10.77 2.87
N TYR A 388 1.31 -10.77 3.63
CA TYR A 388 -0.05 -10.90 3.14
C TYR A 388 -0.85 -9.70 3.61
N TYR A 389 -1.55 -9.06 2.68
CA TYR A 389 -2.53 -8.02 2.96
C TYR A 389 -3.92 -8.62 2.94
N ASP A 390 -4.63 -8.46 4.05
CA ASP A 390 -6.04 -8.77 4.15
C ASP A 390 -6.87 -7.54 3.82
N SER A 391 -7.60 -7.59 2.71
CA SER A 391 -8.43 -6.48 2.25
C SER A 391 -9.63 -6.21 3.17
N LYS A 392 -10.07 -7.20 3.97
CA LYS A 392 -11.26 -7.06 4.83
C LYS A 392 -10.98 -6.28 6.10
N ILE A 393 -9.77 -6.44 6.65
CA ILE A 393 -9.33 -5.74 7.86
C ILE A 393 -8.24 -4.70 7.55
N ASN A 394 -8.02 -4.42 6.27
CA ASN A 394 -7.04 -3.46 5.75
C ASN A 394 -5.68 -3.57 6.46
N SER A 395 -5.13 -4.76 6.63
CA SER A 395 -3.87 -4.90 7.35
C SER A 395 -2.92 -5.92 6.72
N TRP A 396 -1.64 -5.61 6.84
CA TRP A 396 -0.58 -6.52 6.50
C TRP A 396 -0.29 -7.45 7.66
N ARG A 397 0.09 -8.69 7.35
CA ARG A 397 0.68 -9.63 8.31
C ARG A 397 1.82 -10.39 7.66
N SER A 398 2.77 -10.79 8.49
CA SER A 398 3.85 -11.67 8.06
C SER A 398 3.34 -13.10 7.87
N LEU A 399 3.82 -13.74 6.81
CA LEU A 399 3.73 -15.18 6.59
C LEU A 399 5.11 -15.83 6.80
N PRO A 400 5.17 -17.16 6.93
CA PRO A 400 6.46 -17.86 7.01
C PRO A 400 7.41 -17.43 5.89
N PRO A 401 8.70 -17.17 6.19
CA PRO A 401 9.65 -16.72 5.19
C PRO A 401 10.03 -17.85 4.22
N LEU A 402 10.44 -17.47 3.01
CA LEU A 402 11.00 -18.37 2.00
C LEU A 402 12.23 -19.12 2.54
N ASN A 403 12.49 -20.32 2.01
CA ASN A 403 13.72 -21.07 2.30
C ASN A 403 14.94 -20.39 1.66
N CYS A 404 14.78 -19.80 0.48
CA CYS A 404 15.84 -19.08 -0.22
C CYS A 404 15.45 -17.62 -0.47
N VAL A 405 16.40 -16.70 -0.25
CA VAL A 405 16.27 -15.31 -0.68
C VAL A 405 16.17 -15.25 -2.20
N ARG A 406 15.28 -14.41 -2.73
CA ARG A 406 15.13 -14.24 -4.18
C ARG A 406 14.48 -12.91 -4.53
N HIS A 407 14.96 -12.30 -5.60
CA HIS A 407 14.28 -11.22 -6.34
C HIS A 407 14.13 -11.64 -7.80
N SER A 408 13.31 -10.89 -8.56
CA SER A 408 12.97 -11.18 -9.96
C SER A 408 12.53 -12.63 -10.19
N ALA A 409 11.91 -13.24 -9.20
CA ALA A 409 11.22 -14.53 -9.34
C ALA A 409 9.82 -14.27 -9.94
N SER A 410 9.06 -15.35 -10.16
CA SER A 410 7.64 -15.24 -10.44
C SER A 410 6.84 -16.08 -9.45
N ALA A 411 5.69 -15.57 -9.02
CA ALA A 411 4.84 -16.24 -8.06
C ALA A 411 3.41 -16.34 -8.57
N ILE A 412 2.75 -17.45 -8.26
CA ILE A 412 1.36 -17.72 -8.60
C ILE A 412 0.66 -18.39 -7.43
N ILE A 413 -0.68 -18.36 -7.44
CA ILE A 413 -1.51 -19.15 -6.55
C ILE A 413 -2.31 -20.15 -7.38
N PHE A 414 -2.29 -21.42 -6.97
CA PHE A 414 -3.05 -22.49 -7.61
C PHE A 414 -3.54 -23.47 -6.56
N HIS A 415 -4.85 -23.75 -6.56
CA HIS A 415 -5.50 -24.63 -5.57
C HIS A 415 -5.08 -24.33 -4.12
N ASN A 416 -5.18 -23.06 -3.72
CA ASN A 416 -4.80 -22.54 -2.40
C ASN A 416 -3.32 -22.79 -1.99
N THR A 417 -2.47 -23.05 -2.98
CA THR A 417 -1.04 -23.21 -2.80
C THR A 417 -0.31 -22.11 -3.56
N ILE A 418 0.52 -21.35 -2.86
CA ILE A 418 1.40 -20.35 -3.49
C ILE A 418 2.63 -21.08 -3.99
N PHE A 419 3.05 -20.78 -5.22
CA PHE A 419 4.32 -21.22 -5.77
C PHE A 419 5.18 -20.01 -6.06
N ILE A 420 6.47 -20.09 -5.76
CA ILE A 420 7.46 -19.11 -6.21
C ILE A 420 8.56 -19.83 -6.98
N ILE A 421 8.84 -19.33 -8.17
CA ILE A 421 9.59 -20.03 -9.21
C ILE A 421 10.78 -19.16 -9.63
N GLY A 422 11.97 -19.75 -9.59
CA GLY A 422 13.19 -19.09 -10.08
C GLY A 422 13.60 -17.86 -9.27
N GLY A 423 14.09 -16.84 -9.95
CA GLY A 423 14.66 -15.63 -9.38
C GLY A 423 16.16 -15.72 -9.14
N LYS A 424 16.69 -14.77 -8.38
CA LYS A 424 18.13 -14.62 -8.15
C LYS A 424 18.42 -14.23 -6.69
N ASP A 425 19.48 -14.78 -6.11
CA ASP A 425 19.85 -14.61 -4.68
C ASP A 425 20.93 -13.53 -4.41
N GLY A 426 21.36 -12.77 -5.42
CA GLY A 426 22.34 -11.68 -5.26
C GLY A 426 22.03 -10.45 -6.12
N ILE A 427 22.42 -9.27 -5.65
CA ILE A 427 22.18 -7.98 -6.31
C ILE A 427 23.22 -7.74 -7.43
N GLY A 428 22.83 -7.04 -8.49
CA GLY A 428 23.72 -6.67 -9.58
C GLY A 428 24.24 -7.89 -10.34
N ASN A 429 25.55 -7.99 -10.56
CA ASN A 429 26.18 -9.13 -11.25
C ASN A 429 26.50 -10.32 -10.32
N TYR A 430 26.35 -10.15 -9.00
CA TYR A 430 26.62 -11.20 -8.01
C TYR A 430 25.40 -12.10 -7.82
N GLY A 431 25.59 -13.27 -7.20
CA GLY A 431 24.51 -14.22 -6.93
C GLY A 431 24.18 -15.16 -8.09
N LYS A 432 23.45 -16.21 -7.75
CA LYS A 432 23.06 -17.31 -8.62
C LYS A 432 21.61 -17.15 -9.05
N VAL A 433 21.37 -17.41 -10.33
CA VAL A 433 20.01 -17.58 -10.86
C VAL A 433 19.49 -18.95 -10.47
N HIS A 434 18.30 -19.00 -9.90
CA HIS A 434 17.70 -20.20 -9.37
C HIS A 434 16.88 -20.95 -10.42
N LYS A 435 16.97 -22.27 -10.33
CA LYS A 435 15.98 -23.20 -10.89
C LYS A 435 15.00 -23.71 -9.83
N SER A 436 15.22 -23.35 -8.55
CA SER A 436 14.41 -23.85 -7.44
C SER A 436 13.00 -23.26 -7.46
N VAL A 437 12.06 -24.11 -7.06
CA VAL A 437 10.66 -23.78 -6.87
C VAL A 437 10.31 -24.08 -5.43
N GLU A 438 9.60 -23.18 -4.78
CA GLU A 438 9.06 -23.39 -3.42
C GLU A 438 7.55 -23.27 -3.45
N MET A 439 6.87 -24.03 -2.59
CA MET A 439 5.42 -23.94 -2.42
C MET A 439 5.02 -23.74 -0.97
N LEU A 440 3.91 -23.04 -0.75
CA LEU A 440 3.25 -22.85 0.54
C LEU A 440 1.76 -23.18 0.41
N ASN A 441 1.30 -24.22 1.09
CA ASN A 441 -0.12 -24.55 1.15
C ASN A 441 -0.80 -23.72 2.25
N LEU A 442 -1.75 -22.86 1.87
CA LEU A 442 -2.43 -21.94 2.78
C LEU A 442 -3.46 -22.63 3.69
N ASN A 443 -3.83 -23.89 3.40
CA ASN A 443 -4.73 -24.69 4.25
C ASN A 443 -3.99 -25.43 5.38
N GLU A 444 -2.65 -25.46 5.37
CA GLU A 444 -1.88 -26.15 6.41
C GLU A 444 -1.85 -25.33 7.70
N LYS A 445 -2.25 -25.94 8.83
CA LYS A 445 -2.21 -25.29 10.16
C LYS A 445 -0.82 -24.71 10.50
N ASN A 446 0.22 -25.49 10.21
CA ASN A 446 1.61 -25.09 10.39
C ASN A 446 2.23 -24.77 9.02
N MET A 447 1.76 -23.67 8.43
CA MET A 447 2.26 -23.15 7.16
C MET A 447 3.79 -23.14 7.15
N LYS A 448 4.38 -23.82 6.17
CA LYS A 448 5.83 -23.81 5.94
C LYS A 448 6.14 -24.00 4.46
N TRP A 449 7.14 -23.28 3.98
CA TRP A 449 7.59 -23.40 2.60
C TRP A 449 8.27 -24.75 2.37
N LYS A 450 7.89 -25.42 1.29
CA LYS A 450 8.45 -26.71 0.87
C LYS A 450 9.15 -26.56 -0.47
N MET A 451 10.33 -27.15 -0.61
CA MET A 451 11.01 -27.24 -1.90
C MET A 451 10.25 -28.18 -2.83
N CYS A 452 10.05 -27.75 -4.07
CA CYS A 452 9.41 -28.52 -5.14
C CYS A 452 10.45 -29.05 -6.13
N LYS A 453 10.01 -29.79 -7.15
CA LYS A 453 10.88 -30.06 -8.30
C LYS A 453 11.35 -28.75 -8.91
N SER A 454 12.65 -28.67 -9.11
CA SER A 454 13.29 -27.56 -9.78
C SER A 454 12.98 -27.56 -11.27
N LEU A 455 12.97 -26.37 -11.85
CA LEU A 455 13.02 -26.17 -13.30
C LEU A 455 14.23 -26.91 -13.90
N LYS A 456 14.14 -27.23 -15.19
CA LYS A 456 15.26 -27.74 -15.99
C LYS A 456 16.32 -26.67 -16.18
N GLN A 457 15.90 -25.43 -16.44
CA GLN A 457 16.78 -24.28 -16.61
C GLN A 457 16.52 -23.22 -15.54
N ALA A 458 17.59 -22.57 -15.05
CA ALA A 458 17.47 -21.47 -14.12
C ALA A 458 16.96 -20.20 -14.81
N ARG A 459 16.07 -19.46 -14.16
CA ARG A 459 15.36 -18.32 -14.76
C ARG A 459 15.13 -17.22 -13.73
N LEU A 460 15.47 -15.97 -14.06
CA LEU A 460 14.94 -14.76 -13.42
C LEU A 460 14.08 -13.96 -14.42
N ALA A 461 13.29 -13.01 -13.95
CA ALA A 461 12.45 -12.13 -14.77
C ALA A 461 11.53 -12.90 -15.75
N LEU A 462 11.13 -14.10 -15.35
CA LEU A 462 10.19 -14.98 -16.05
C LEU A 462 8.74 -14.62 -15.70
N VAL A 463 7.80 -15.16 -16.47
CA VAL A 463 6.38 -15.18 -16.10
C VAL A 463 5.96 -16.59 -15.73
N ALA A 464 5.41 -16.75 -14.52
CA ALA A 464 4.66 -17.91 -14.12
C ALA A 464 3.16 -17.62 -14.27
N ILE A 465 2.39 -18.55 -14.84
CA ILE A 465 0.94 -18.40 -14.99
C ILE A 465 0.24 -19.76 -14.94
N VAL A 466 -0.95 -19.78 -14.35
CA VAL A 466 -1.85 -20.94 -14.39
C VAL A 466 -2.72 -20.83 -15.63
N PHE A 467 -2.70 -21.88 -16.46
CA PHE A 467 -3.55 -21.99 -17.65
C PHE A 467 -3.88 -23.47 -17.87
N ASP A 468 -5.14 -23.80 -18.20
CA ASP A 468 -5.59 -25.19 -18.40
C ASP A 468 -5.11 -26.16 -17.29
N ASN A 469 -5.31 -25.77 -16.02
CA ASN A 469 -4.91 -26.52 -14.82
C ASN A 469 -3.43 -26.93 -14.76
N LYS A 470 -2.55 -26.20 -15.45
CA LYS A 470 -1.10 -26.39 -15.43
C LYS A 470 -0.41 -25.08 -15.07
N ILE A 471 0.78 -25.19 -14.49
CA ILE A 471 1.64 -24.04 -14.22
C ILE A 471 2.66 -23.94 -15.36
N TYR A 472 2.69 -22.80 -16.02
CA TYR A 472 3.67 -22.48 -17.06
C TYR A 472 4.74 -21.57 -16.47
N ALA A 473 6.00 -21.86 -16.75
CA ALA A 473 7.15 -20.99 -16.50
C ALA A 473 7.73 -20.57 -17.85
N ILE A 474 7.51 -19.32 -18.23
CA ILE A 474 7.68 -18.82 -19.60
C ILE A 474 8.86 -17.84 -19.63
N GLY A 475 9.76 -18.04 -20.59
CA GLY A 475 10.85 -17.09 -20.88
C GLY A 475 11.77 -16.83 -19.69
N GLY A 476 12.08 -15.55 -19.47
CA GLY A 476 13.02 -15.06 -18.46
C GLY A 476 14.46 -15.04 -18.95
N SER A 477 15.40 -14.91 -18.02
CA SER A 477 16.83 -14.84 -18.30
C SER A 477 17.61 -15.80 -17.42
N THR A 478 18.70 -16.35 -17.94
CA THR A 478 19.70 -17.10 -17.16
C THR A 478 20.68 -16.17 -16.43
N GLY A 479 20.52 -14.85 -16.58
CA GLY A 479 21.50 -13.83 -16.17
C GLY A 479 22.56 -13.55 -17.23
N VAL A 480 22.66 -14.41 -18.26
CA VAL A 480 23.56 -14.23 -19.41
C VAL A 480 22.78 -14.15 -20.72
N LYS A 481 21.69 -14.91 -20.82
CA LYS A 481 20.89 -15.03 -22.03
C LYS A 481 19.40 -15.08 -21.69
N ASP A 482 18.63 -14.33 -22.46
CA ASP A 482 17.17 -14.38 -22.43
C ASP A 482 16.64 -15.64 -23.14
N LEU A 483 15.54 -16.15 -22.61
CA LEU A 483 15.01 -17.46 -22.96
C LEU A 483 13.73 -17.33 -23.76
N LYS A 484 13.62 -18.18 -24.78
CA LYS A 484 12.35 -18.48 -25.48
C LYS A 484 11.67 -19.73 -24.94
N SER A 485 12.40 -20.56 -24.19
CA SER A 485 11.91 -21.86 -23.71
C SER A 485 10.76 -21.66 -22.72
N VAL A 486 9.82 -22.60 -22.74
CA VAL A 486 8.72 -22.69 -21.79
C VAL A 486 8.81 -24.02 -21.06
N GLU A 487 8.58 -24.01 -19.75
CA GLU A 487 8.47 -25.23 -18.95
C GLU A 487 7.06 -25.32 -18.36
N ILE A 488 6.49 -26.51 -18.35
CA ILE A 488 5.12 -26.75 -17.87
C ILE A 488 5.20 -27.76 -16.73
N TYR A 489 4.56 -27.46 -15.61
CA TYR A 489 4.49 -28.38 -14.48
C TYR A 489 3.42 -29.44 -14.73
N ASP A 490 3.84 -30.70 -14.83
CA ASP A 490 2.94 -31.85 -14.88
C ASP A 490 2.69 -32.36 -13.46
N PHE A 491 1.50 -32.07 -12.93
CA PHE A 491 1.08 -32.52 -11.60
C PHE A 491 1.00 -34.05 -11.47
N LYS A 492 0.75 -34.78 -12.55
CA LYS A 492 0.66 -36.26 -12.51
C LYS A 492 2.04 -36.88 -12.32
N ARG A 493 3.04 -36.33 -13.01
CA ARG A 493 4.43 -36.80 -12.96
C ARG A 493 5.25 -36.14 -11.87
N ASN A 494 4.73 -35.04 -11.31
CA ASN A 494 5.44 -34.20 -10.36
C ASN A 494 6.79 -33.77 -10.94
N GLU A 495 6.79 -33.26 -12.18
CA GLU A 495 7.99 -32.82 -12.91
C GLU A 495 7.70 -31.63 -13.82
N TRP A 496 8.75 -30.87 -14.15
CA TRP A 496 8.68 -29.86 -15.20
C TRP A 496 8.99 -30.53 -16.54
N ILE A 497 8.08 -30.40 -17.50
CA ILE A 497 8.27 -30.85 -18.89
C ILE A 497 8.53 -29.65 -19.81
N GLU A 498 9.14 -29.92 -20.96
CA GLU A 498 9.38 -28.86 -21.94
C GLU A 498 8.09 -28.54 -22.69
N GLY A 499 7.73 -27.25 -22.72
CA GLY A 499 6.60 -26.72 -23.46
C GLY A 499 7.03 -26.12 -24.81
N PRO A 500 6.07 -25.64 -25.61
CA PRO A 500 6.38 -24.98 -26.87
C PRO A 500 7.15 -23.69 -26.64
N SER A 501 8.29 -23.54 -27.32
CA SER A 501 9.12 -22.33 -27.22
C SER A 501 8.44 -21.14 -27.90
N LEU A 502 8.60 -19.96 -27.30
CA LEU A 502 8.27 -18.66 -27.90
C LEU A 502 9.04 -18.45 -29.21
N ASN A 503 8.52 -17.56 -30.05
CA ASN A 503 9.22 -17.10 -31.25
C ASN A 503 10.38 -16.18 -30.87
N PHE A 504 10.18 -15.31 -29.87
CA PHE A 504 11.19 -14.38 -29.39
C PHE A 504 11.55 -14.65 -27.93
N ALA A 505 12.86 -14.59 -27.63
CA ALA A 505 13.33 -14.62 -26.26
C ALA A 505 12.93 -13.33 -25.54
N ARG A 506 12.42 -13.44 -24.31
CA ARG A 506 11.92 -12.28 -23.56
C ARG A 506 12.04 -12.45 -22.05
N SER A 507 12.33 -11.35 -21.36
CA SER A 507 12.27 -11.19 -19.91
C SER A 507 11.46 -9.94 -19.53
N ASN A 508 11.00 -9.80 -18.28
CA ASN A 508 10.22 -8.65 -17.81
C ASN A 508 8.97 -8.35 -18.67
N PHE A 509 8.20 -9.39 -18.99
CA PHE A 509 7.00 -9.31 -19.83
C PHE A 509 5.76 -9.75 -19.03
N VAL A 510 4.59 -9.69 -19.66
CA VAL A 510 3.32 -10.13 -19.06
C VAL A 510 2.71 -11.28 -19.84
N ALA A 511 1.99 -12.14 -19.13
CA ALA A 511 1.16 -13.18 -19.73
C ALA A 511 -0.24 -13.12 -19.14
N PHE A 512 -1.26 -13.40 -19.95
CA PHE A 512 -2.65 -13.39 -19.53
C PHE A 512 -3.48 -14.36 -20.37
N PRO A 513 -4.57 -14.93 -19.81
CA PRO A 513 -5.51 -15.70 -20.59
C PRO A 513 -6.41 -14.77 -21.42
N TRP A 514 -6.73 -15.18 -22.64
CA TRP A 514 -7.81 -14.60 -23.45
C TRP A 514 -8.60 -15.74 -24.08
N LYS A 515 -9.89 -15.85 -23.73
CA LYS A 515 -10.72 -17.01 -24.06
C LYS A 515 -9.99 -18.31 -23.66
N ASN A 516 -9.86 -19.27 -24.56
CA ASN A 516 -9.12 -20.52 -24.33
C ASN A 516 -7.68 -20.44 -24.90
N HIS A 517 -7.05 -19.27 -24.81
CA HIS A 517 -5.69 -19.07 -25.26
C HIS A 517 -4.85 -18.39 -24.19
N LEU A 518 -3.56 -18.72 -24.18
CA LEU A 518 -2.56 -18.03 -23.40
C LEU A 518 -1.84 -17.02 -24.29
N VAL A 519 -1.78 -15.76 -23.86
CA VAL A 519 -1.13 -14.67 -24.59
C VAL A 519 0.03 -14.14 -23.76
N VAL A 520 1.14 -13.82 -24.42
CA VAL A 520 2.25 -13.05 -23.83
C VAL A 520 2.40 -11.74 -24.58
N TYR A 521 2.75 -10.67 -23.88
CA TYR A 521 2.97 -9.35 -24.46
C TYR A 521 4.14 -8.66 -23.79
N GLY A 522 4.86 -7.84 -24.55
CA GLY A 522 5.93 -7.02 -24.00
C GLY A 522 7.23 -7.80 -23.78
N GLY A 523 8.08 -7.21 -22.95
CA GLY A 523 9.36 -7.74 -22.53
C GLY A 523 10.54 -7.03 -23.12
N ILE A 524 11.71 -7.51 -22.71
CA ILE A 524 13.00 -7.04 -23.17
C ILE A 524 13.75 -8.25 -23.74
N ASN A 525 14.47 -8.00 -24.83
CA ASN A 525 15.45 -8.94 -25.34
C ASN A 525 16.86 -8.33 -25.25
N ASN A 526 17.63 -8.81 -24.28
CA ASN A 526 18.97 -8.34 -23.96
C ASN A 526 20.00 -8.57 -25.07
N THR A 527 19.71 -9.37 -26.11
CA THR A 527 20.63 -9.44 -27.27
C THR A 527 20.74 -8.09 -27.98
N ASN A 528 19.70 -7.26 -27.90
CA ASN A 528 19.64 -5.95 -28.54
C ASN A 528 19.36 -4.80 -27.55
N GLY A 529 18.92 -5.11 -26.31
CA GLY A 529 18.46 -4.09 -25.35
C GLY A 529 17.14 -3.43 -25.75
N GLU A 530 16.47 -3.94 -26.77
CA GLU A 530 15.25 -3.38 -27.33
C GLU A 530 14.01 -3.90 -26.59
N SER A 531 13.05 -2.99 -26.37
CA SER A 531 11.71 -3.33 -25.87
C SER A 531 10.95 -4.11 -26.96
N LEU A 532 10.36 -5.24 -26.59
CA LEU A 532 9.52 -6.04 -27.47
C LEU A 532 8.08 -5.55 -27.41
N ASN A 533 7.67 -4.78 -28.41
CA ASN A 533 6.28 -4.34 -28.56
C ASN A 533 5.50 -5.35 -29.43
N CYS A 534 5.49 -6.62 -29.03
CA CYS A 534 4.75 -7.66 -29.74
C CYS A 534 4.09 -8.64 -28.78
N ALA A 535 2.93 -9.15 -29.21
CA ALA A 535 2.24 -10.25 -28.54
C ALA A 535 2.42 -11.58 -29.27
N GLU A 536 2.47 -12.66 -28.51
CA GLU A 536 2.39 -14.03 -29.03
C GLU A 536 1.25 -14.77 -28.35
N ILE A 537 0.50 -15.57 -29.11
CA ILE A 537 -0.62 -16.40 -28.64
C ILE A 537 -0.29 -17.88 -28.79
N LEU A 538 -0.55 -18.67 -27.74
CA LEU A 538 -0.40 -20.11 -27.76
C LEU A 538 -1.63 -20.75 -28.41
N LYS A 539 -1.43 -21.41 -29.54
CA LYS A 539 -2.44 -22.26 -30.16
C LYS A 539 -2.35 -23.68 -29.66
N GLU A 540 -3.35 -24.11 -28.90
CA GLU A 540 -3.41 -25.47 -28.34
C GLU A 540 -3.36 -26.56 -29.41
N LYS A 541 -4.12 -26.38 -30.52
CA LYS A 541 -4.20 -27.38 -31.60
C LYS A 541 -2.85 -27.67 -32.25
N THR A 542 -1.99 -26.66 -32.37
CA THR A 542 -0.68 -26.80 -33.04
C THR A 542 0.48 -26.89 -32.05
N ASN A 543 0.22 -26.66 -30.76
CA ASN A 543 1.21 -26.53 -29.70
C ASN A 543 2.35 -25.58 -30.11
N ARG A 544 2.00 -24.41 -30.63
CA ARG A 544 2.95 -23.40 -31.12
C ARG A 544 2.48 -21.99 -30.76
N TRP A 545 3.45 -21.12 -30.49
CA TRP A 545 3.23 -19.70 -30.35
C TRP A 545 3.13 -19.05 -31.72
N MET A 546 2.14 -18.16 -31.89
CA MET A 546 1.97 -17.35 -33.09
C MET A 546 2.06 -15.88 -32.72
N VAL A 547 2.81 -15.11 -33.51
CA VAL A 547 2.89 -13.65 -33.36
C VAL A 547 1.55 -13.05 -33.80
N LEU A 548 1.02 -12.12 -33.00
CA LEU A 548 -0.19 -11.37 -33.32
C LEU A 548 0.14 -10.18 -34.24
N ASN A 549 -0.74 -9.90 -35.20
CA ASN A 549 -0.65 -8.68 -36.00
C ASN A 549 -1.16 -7.50 -35.15
N GLU A 550 -0.31 -6.51 -34.89
CA GLU A 550 -0.65 -5.37 -34.06
C GLU A 550 -1.18 -4.20 -34.90
N ILE A 551 -2.31 -3.63 -34.49
CA ILE A 551 -2.86 -2.38 -35.01
C ILE A 551 -2.96 -1.40 -33.83
N LEU A 552 -2.26 -0.27 -33.90
CA LEU A 552 -2.36 0.79 -32.91
C LEU A 552 -3.60 1.64 -33.20
N GLU A 553 -4.47 1.80 -32.21
CA GLU A 553 -5.57 2.77 -32.27
C GLU A 553 -5.10 4.04 -31.54
N ASN A 554 -5.07 5.16 -32.26
CA ASN A 554 -4.58 6.46 -31.78
C ASN A 554 -5.49 7.08 -30.73
#